data_AF-A0A267TBX2-F1
#
_entry.id   AF-A0A267TBX2-F1
#
_cell.length_a   1.000
_cell.length_b   1.000
_cell.length_c   1.000
_cell.angle_alpha   90.00
_cell.angle_beta   90.00
_cell.angle_gamma   90.00
#
_symmetry.space_group_name_H-M   'P 1'
#
loop_
_entity.id
_entity.type
_entity.pdbx_description
1 polymer ?
#
loop_
_entity_poly.entity_id
_entity_poly.type
_entity_poly.pdbx_seq_one_letter_code
_entity_poly.pdbx_strand_id
1 'polypeptide(L)'
;MKYYIFAPSMNKKEVGHYHQTEDVVFPIKLHEPPYSGRFTKGEFLDFNPEVQITLHKKAFLTDFIDGSPQGFGIFLNDKVKELLKGFHLPPHKYHPIKVMHKGEQIAGYYWLHFLLICINL
;
A
#
# COMPACT_ATOMS: atom_id res chain seq x y z
N MET A 1 -27.12 -8.22 -6.14
CA MET A 1 -25.84 -7.94 -5.45
C MET A 1 -25.09 -6.89 -6.26
N LYS A 2 -24.56 -5.83 -5.65
CA LYS A 2 -23.81 -4.78 -6.35
C LYS A 2 -22.33 -4.94 -6.02
N TYR A 3 -21.48 -5.00 -7.03
CA TYR A 3 -20.03 -5.12 -6.89
C TYR A 3 -19.35 -3.87 -7.42
N TYR A 4 -18.19 -3.58 -6.84
CA TYR A 4 -17.31 -2.50 -7.24
C TYR A 4 -15.91 -3.07 -7.45
N ILE A 5 -15.21 -2.57 -8.47
CA ILE A 5 -13.84 -2.98 -8.78
C ILE A 5 -12.94 -1.78 -8.58
N PHE A 6 -11.89 -1.95 -7.79
CA PHE A 6 -10.77 -1.02 -7.74
C PHE A 6 -9.68 -1.58 -8.65
N ALA A 7 -9.25 -0.78 -9.63
CA ALA A 7 -8.24 -1.18 -10.60
C ALA A 7 -7.24 -0.03 -10.79
N PRO A 8 -5.96 -0.33 -11.07
CA PRO A 8 -4.99 0.69 -11.44
C PRO A 8 -5.44 1.40 -12.72
N SER A 9 -5.14 2.68 -12.81
CA SER A 9 -5.45 3.50 -13.98
C SER A 9 -4.18 4.14 -14.52
N MET A 10 -4.01 4.10 -15.84
CA MET A 10 -2.97 4.85 -16.55
C MET A 10 -3.51 6.18 -17.12
N ASN A 11 -4.79 6.49 -16.88
CA ASN A 11 -5.42 7.69 -17.40
C ASN A 11 -4.88 8.91 -16.65
N LYS A 12 -4.05 9.71 -17.33
CA LYS A 12 -3.44 10.92 -16.74
C LYS A 12 -4.46 11.97 -16.25
N LYS A 13 -5.72 11.90 -16.69
CA LYS A 13 -6.81 12.73 -16.15
C LYS A 13 -7.25 12.31 -14.74
N GLU A 14 -6.99 11.06 -14.35
CA GLU A 14 -7.33 10.48 -13.05
C GLU A 14 -6.13 10.44 -12.11
N VAL A 15 -4.93 10.12 -12.63
CA VAL A 15 -3.70 9.95 -11.81
C VAL A 15 -2.74 11.15 -11.88
N GLY A 16 -2.97 12.10 -12.78
CA GLY A 16 -2.10 13.26 -13.03
C GLY A 16 -0.81 12.89 -13.77
N HIS A 17 -0.11 11.87 -13.30
CA HIS A 17 1.12 11.34 -13.89
C HIS A 17 1.20 9.82 -13.71
N TYR A 18 1.78 9.14 -14.71
CA TYR A 18 2.07 7.71 -14.65
C TYR A 18 3.55 7.48 -14.96
N HIS A 19 4.32 6.78 -14.13
CA HIS A 19 3.94 6.24 -12.81
C HIS A 19 3.63 7.35 -11.80
N GLN A 20 2.74 7.05 -10.82
CA GLN A 20 2.38 8.01 -9.78
C GLN A 20 3.50 8.10 -8.72
N THR A 21 4.09 6.96 -8.39
CA THR A 21 5.21 6.81 -7.47
C THR A 21 6.54 6.92 -8.20
N GLU A 22 7.42 7.79 -7.70
CA GLU A 22 8.82 7.91 -8.14
C GLU A 22 9.74 6.95 -7.40
N ASP A 23 9.49 6.76 -6.10
CA ASP A 23 10.35 5.95 -5.24
C ASP A 23 9.57 5.32 -4.08
N VAL A 24 10.02 4.15 -3.63
CA VAL A 24 9.50 3.47 -2.43
C VAL A 24 10.67 2.93 -1.62
N VAL A 25 10.80 3.43 -0.40
CA VAL A 25 11.81 2.99 0.57
C VAL A 25 11.14 2.09 1.59
N PHE A 26 11.68 0.88 1.72
CA PHE A 26 11.33 -0.07 2.77
C PHE A 26 12.46 -0.13 3.80
N PRO A 27 12.15 -0.44 5.07
CA PRO A 27 13.19 -0.55 6.07
C PRO A 27 14.10 -1.75 5.77
N ILE A 28 15.41 -1.57 5.94
CA ILE A 28 16.43 -2.60 5.67
C ILE A 28 16.12 -3.91 6.42
N LYS A 29 15.53 -3.81 7.62
CA LYS A 29 15.07 -4.96 8.42
C LYS A 29 14.14 -5.92 7.67
N LEU A 30 13.39 -5.48 6.65
CA LEU A 30 12.59 -6.38 5.81
C LEU A 30 13.45 -7.32 4.96
N HIS A 31 14.68 -6.92 4.65
CA HIS A 31 15.59 -7.67 3.79
C HIS A 31 16.56 -8.55 4.57
N GLU A 32 16.51 -8.53 5.90
CA GLU A 32 17.39 -9.30 6.79
C GLU A 32 16.64 -10.50 7.43
N PRO A 33 17.33 -11.61 7.74
CA PRO A 33 16.77 -12.65 8.60
C PRO A 33 16.34 -12.07 9.96
N PRO A 34 15.22 -12.52 10.56
CA PRO A 34 14.37 -13.61 10.09
C PRO A 34 13.36 -13.21 9.01
N TYR A 35 13.22 -11.94 8.66
CA TYR A 35 12.11 -11.42 7.84
C TYR A 35 12.30 -11.59 6.34
N SER A 36 13.55 -11.74 5.87
CA SER A 36 13.84 -12.02 4.46
C SER A 36 13.03 -13.23 3.97
N GLY A 37 12.15 -12.99 3.00
CA GLY A 37 11.24 -14.02 2.47
C GLY A 37 10.10 -14.47 3.40
N ARG A 38 9.86 -13.83 4.56
CA ARG A 38 8.67 -14.05 5.41
C ARG A 38 7.46 -13.20 5.01
N PHE A 39 7.69 -12.08 4.30
CA PHE A 39 6.63 -11.25 3.70
C PHE A 39 5.68 -12.03 2.79
N THR A 40 6.10 -13.19 2.30
CA THR A 40 5.35 -14.05 1.38
C THR A 40 4.78 -15.30 2.07
N LYS A 41 5.10 -15.56 3.34
CA LYS A 41 4.78 -16.81 4.06
C LYS A 41 3.53 -16.74 4.93
N GLY A 42 2.71 -15.70 4.78
CA GLY A 42 1.44 -15.60 5.52
C GLY A 42 1.60 -15.21 6.99
N GLU A 43 2.72 -14.57 7.36
CA GLU A 43 2.92 -14.05 8.72
C GLU A 43 2.89 -12.51 8.71
N PHE A 44 2.30 -11.92 9.75
CA PHE A 44 2.46 -10.49 9.98
C PHE A 44 3.80 -10.17 10.59
N LEU A 45 4.31 -8.98 10.28
CA LEU A 45 5.43 -8.40 10.99
C LEU A 45 5.07 -8.19 12.47
N ASP A 46 6.03 -8.48 13.32
CA ASP A 46 6.05 -8.17 14.75
C ASP A 46 6.50 -6.73 15.02
N PHE A 47 6.82 -5.97 13.97
CA PHE A 47 7.13 -4.54 14.04
C PHE A 47 6.32 -3.74 13.02
N ASN A 48 6.28 -2.42 13.23
CA ASN A 48 5.70 -1.50 12.26
C ASN A 48 6.77 -1.09 11.24
N PRO A 49 6.64 -1.46 9.95
CA PRO A 49 7.62 -1.13 8.94
C PRO A 49 7.55 0.37 8.62
N GLU A 50 8.70 1.04 8.67
CA GLU A 50 8.84 2.43 8.24
C GLU A 50 8.91 2.51 6.72
N VAL A 51 7.77 2.38 6.06
CA VAL A 51 7.67 2.55 4.60
C VAL A 51 7.54 4.03 4.27
N GLN A 52 8.30 4.48 3.27
CA GLN A 52 8.19 5.80 2.69
C GLN A 52 7.94 5.70 1.18
N ILE A 53 6.98 6.48 0.68
CA ILE A 53 6.67 6.62 -0.74
C ILE A 53 6.91 8.05 -1.15
N THR A 54 7.56 8.25 -2.30
CA THR A 54 7.70 9.55 -2.94
C THR A 54 6.85 9.57 -4.20
N LEU A 55 5.88 10.48 -4.27
CA LEU A 55 5.01 10.67 -5.43
C LEU A 55 5.61 11.67 -6.41
N HIS A 56 5.41 11.42 -7.69
CA HIS A 56 5.80 12.33 -8.75
C HIS A 56 5.11 13.68 -8.58
N LYS A 57 5.83 14.78 -8.77
CA LYS A 57 5.29 16.15 -8.54
C LYS A 57 4.05 16.51 -9.39
N LYS A 58 3.82 15.80 -10.50
CA LYS A 58 2.65 15.96 -11.39
C LYS A 58 1.54 14.94 -11.12
N ALA A 59 1.75 14.00 -10.21
CA ALA A 59 0.72 13.04 -9.83
C ALA A 59 -0.36 13.73 -8.97
N PHE A 60 -1.55 13.15 -8.99
CA PHE A 60 -2.62 13.55 -8.07
C PHE A 60 -2.49 12.76 -6.77
N LEU A 61 -2.99 13.33 -5.67
CA LEU A 61 -3.22 12.57 -4.45
C LEU A 61 -4.50 11.76 -4.65
N THR A 62 -4.38 10.44 -4.60
CA THR A 62 -5.47 9.50 -4.85
C THR A 62 -5.74 8.65 -3.61
N ASP A 63 -6.96 8.11 -3.53
CA ASP A 63 -7.39 7.25 -2.43
C ASP A 63 -6.56 5.95 -2.34
N PHE A 64 -6.03 5.49 -3.48
CA PHE A 64 -5.08 4.39 -3.62
C PHE A 64 -3.84 4.88 -4.35
N ILE A 65 -2.65 4.55 -3.85
CA ILE A 65 -1.39 4.94 -4.49
C ILE A 65 -0.88 3.77 -5.36
N ASP A 66 -0.39 4.07 -6.57
CA ASP A 66 0.29 3.06 -7.39
C ASP A 66 1.56 2.58 -6.67
N GLY A 67 1.55 1.35 -6.19
CA GLY A 67 2.64 0.88 -5.36
C GLY A 67 2.23 -0.34 -4.58
N SER A 68 2.83 -1.46 -4.95
CA SER A 68 3.32 -2.42 -3.98
C SER A 68 4.41 -3.19 -4.71
N PRO A 69 5.65 -2.68 -4.74
CA PRO A 69 6.75 -3.39 -5.41
C PRO A 69 7.02 -4.77 -4.79
N GLN A 70 6.51 -5.01 -3.58
CA GLN A 70 6.43 -6.33 -2.95
C GLN A 70 4.97 -6.79 -3.06
N GLY A 71 4.69 -7.89 -3.78
CA GLY A 71 3.35 -8.30 -4.23
C GLY A 71 2.31 -8.69 -3.16
N PHE A 72 2.35 -8.09 -1.97
CA PHE A 72 1.52 -8.43 -0.81
C PHE A 72 1.07 -7.16 -0.06
N GLY A 73 0.19 -6.38 -0.69
CA GLY A 73 -0.50 -5.28 -0.03
C GLY A 73 -0.89 -4.14 -0.98
N ILE A 74 -1.56 -3.13 -0.42
CA ILE A 74 -2.06 -1.96 -1.14
C ILE A 74 -1.81 -0.72 -0.31
N PHE A 75 -1.34 0.38 -0.91
CA PHE A 75 -1.26 1.68 -0.26
C PHE A 75 -2.55 2.46 -0.42
N LEU A 76 -3.11 2.97 0.68
CA LEU A 76 -4.41 3.63 0.71
C LEU A 76 -4.48 4.72 1.78
N ASN A 77 -5.42 5.65 1.64
CA ASN A 77 -5.63 6.72 2.62
C ASN A 77 -6.65 6.36 3.73
N ASP A 78 -6.80 7.23 4.72
CA ASP A 78 -7.76 7.09 5.83
C ASP A 78 -9.20 6.85 5.35
N LYS A 79 -9.64 7.56 4.29
CA LYS A 79 -11.00 7.41 3.77
C LYS A 79 -11.29 5.97 3.34
N VAL A 80 -10.36 5.36 2.59
CA VAL A 80 -10.50 3.96 2.16
C VAL A 80 -10.37 3.02 3.37
N LYS A 81 -9.45 3.28 4.29
CA LYS A 81 -9.29 2.48 5.50
C LYS A 81 -10.58 2.42 6.30
N GLU A 82 -11.25 3.55 6.53
CA GLU A 82 -12.53 3.60 7.23
C GLU A 82 -13.65 2.89 6.47
N LEU A 83 -13.70 3.04 5.14
CA LEU A 83 -14.64 2.30 4.28
C LEU A 83 -14.46 0.78 4.43
N LEU A 84 -13.21 0.31 4.42
CA LEU A 84 -12.87 -1.11 4.47
C LEU A 84 -13.21 -1.78 5.82
N LYS A 85 -13.30 -1.03 6.92
CA LYS A 85 -13.76 -1.56 8.22
C LYS A 85 -15.20 -2.11 8.18
N GLY A 86 -16.01 -1.68 7.21
CA GLY A 86 -17.37 -2.18 7.00
C GLY A 86 -17.44 -3.53 6.29
N PHE A 87 -16.31 -4.10 5.86
CA PHE A 87 -16.25 -5.33 5.07
C PHE A 87 -15.52 -6.44 5.81
N HIS A 88 -15.90 -7.69 5.53
CA HIS A 88 -15.14 -8.86 5.95
C HIS A 88 -13.94 -9.06 5.02
N LEU A 89 -12.79 -8.52 5.42
CA LEU A 89 -11.53 -8.72 4.72
C LEU A 89 -10.79 -9.95 5.26
N PRO A 90 -9.86 -10.55 4.47
CA PRO A 90 -8.88 -11.48 5.01
C PRO A 90 -8.11 -10.88 6.20
N PRO A 91 -7.46 -11.69 7.04
CA PRO A 91 -6.56 -11.16 8.07
C PRO A 91 -5.63 -10.11 7.48
N HIS A 92 -5.61 -8.93 8.08
CA HIS A 92 -4.82 -7.80 7.60
C HIS A 92 -4.33 -6.90 8.73
N LYS A 93 -3.33 -6.07 8.42
CA LYS A 93 -2.84 -4.96 9.25
C LYS A 93 -2.75 -3.70 8.41
N TYR A 94 -3.03 -2.56 9.05
CA TYR A 94 -2.75 -1.23 8.49
C TYR A 94 -1.49 -0.68 9.15
N HIS A 95 -0.44 -0.50 8.36
CA HIS A 95 0.80 0.12 8.80
C HIS A 95 0.83 1.57 8.34
N PRO A 96 0.94 2.57 9.22
CA PRO A 96 1.08 3.96 8.77
C PRO A 96 2.39 4.12 7.99
N ILE A 97 2.33 4.89 6.90
CA ILE A 97 3.47 5.12 6.01
C ILE A 97 3.73 6.63 5.86
N LYS A 98 4.95 6.97 5.44
CA LYS A 98 5.31 8.34 5.07
C LYS A 98 5.06 8.52 3.57
N VAL A 99 4.22 9.48 3.18
CA VAL A 99 4.05 9.85 1.77
C VAL A 99 4.65 11.23 1.55
N MET A 100 5.59 11.35 0.62
CA MET A 100 6.21 12.61 0.22
C MET A 100 5.63 13.03 -1.12
N HIS A 101 5.12 14.25 -1.24
CA HIS A 101 4.62 14.78 -2.50
C HIS A 101 4.94 16.28 -2.60
N LYS A 102 5.58 16.68 -3.70
CA LYS A 102 5.97 18.10 -3.94
C LYS A 102 6.83 18.71 -2.82
N GLY A 103 7.64 17.88 -2.15
CA GLY A 103 8.52 18.31 -1.06
C GLY A 103 7.86 18.33 0.33
N GLU A 104 6.58 17.99 0.44
CA GLU A 104 5.84 17.96 1.71
C GLU A 104 5.50 16.53 2.12
N GLN A 105 5.48 16.27 3.43
CA GLN A 105 4.97 15.02 3.96
C GLN A 105 3.45 15.08 4.08
N ILE A 106 2.77 14.12 3.46
CA ILE A 106 1.33 13.93 3.50
C ILE A 106 1.01 12.85 4.52
N ALA A 107 0.19 13.19 5.51
CA ALA A 107 -0.28 12.26 6.53
C ALA A 107 -1.53 11.48 6.05
N GLY A 108 -1.93 10.47 6.84
CA GLY A 108 -3.18 9.75 6.63
C GLY A 108 -3.14 8.67 5.55
N TYR A 109 -1.95 8.12 5.28
CA TYR A 109 -1.76 6.99 4.37
C TYR A 109 -1.24 5.76 5.12
N TYR A 110 -1.61 4.59 4.60
CA TYR A 110 -1.30 3.29 5.18
C TYR A 110 -0.93 2.29 4.11
N TRP A 111 -0.10 1.35 4.49
CA TRP A 111 0.04 0.08 3.83
C TRP A 111 -0.95 -0.91 4.44
N LEU A 112 -1.94 -1.31 3.65
CA LEU A 112 -2.78 -2.46 3.93
C LEU A 112 -2.01 -3.73 3.56
N HIS A 113 -1.44 -4.37 4.57
CA HIS A 113 -0.79 -5.66 4.45
C HIS A 113 -1.81 -6.75 4.78
N PHE A 114 -2.14 -7.61 3.83
CA PHE A 114 -3.06 -8.73 4.02
C PHE A 114 -2.36 -10.06 3.75
N LEU A 115 -2.77 -11.10 4.47
CA LEU A 115 -2.23 -12.43 4.27
C LEU A 115 -2.93 -13.08 3.07
N LEU A 116 -2.15 -13.45 2.04
CA LEU A 116 -2.63 -14.35 1.00
C LEU A 116 -2.61 -15.78 1.56
N ILE A 117 -3.77 -16.26 1.98
CA ILE A 117 -3.95 -17.70 2.20
C ILE A 117 -4.07 -18.30 0.79
N CYS A 118 -3.03 -18.98 0.32
CA CYS A 118 -3.18 -19.89 -0.81
C CYS A 118 -4.14 -20.99 -0.35
N ILE A 119 -5.42 -20.86 -0.72
CA ILE A 119 -6.34 -21.98 -0.69
C ILE A 119 -5.85 -22.89 -1.80
N ASN A 120 -5.28 -24.05 -1.45
CA ASN A 120 -5.10 -25.13 -2.42
C ASN A 120 -6.50 -25.55 -2.86
N LEU A 121 -6.97 -24.99 -3.97
CA LEU A 121 -8.17 -25.43 -4.69
C LEU A 121 -7.86 -26.67 -5.51
#